data_AF-A0A7L2J4L6-F1
#
_entry.id   AF-A0A7L2J4L6-F1
#
_cell.length_a   1.000
_cell.length_b   1.000
_cell.length_c   1.000
_cell.angle_alpha   90.00
_cell.angle_beta   90.00
_cell.angle_gamma   90.00
#
_symmetry.space_group_name_H-M   'P 1'
#
loop_
_entity.id
_entity.type
_entity.pdbx_description
1 polymer ?
#
loop_
_entity_poly.entity_id
_entity_poly.type
_entity_poly.pdbx_seq_one_letter_code
_entity_poly.pdbx_strand_id
1 'polypeptide(L)'
;FPQERDGSHVEVEPLCVLDFYIHESQQRRGLGRELFREMLQRERVQPEKLAVDRPSEKLLAFLRKHFGLCDLIPQVNNFVIFEGFFSTRTAPARRPFPRPRPEEPIKPYSLSERDFLREEPEPPWPFNLSRGSPVRGSLRPFLLRRETP
;
A
#
# COMPACT_ATOMS: atom_id res chain seq x y z
N PHE A 1 -1.31 1.48 -20.22
CA PHE A 1 -0.49 0.80 -21.24
C PHE A 1 0.97 1.13 -21.01
N PRO A 2 1.75 0.25 -20.35
CA PRO A 2 3.20 0.34 -20.37
C PRO A 2 3.74 0.35 -21.81
N GLN A 3 4.79 1.13 -22.03
CA GLN A 3 5.51 1.30 -23.27
C GLN A 3 6.90 0.66 -23.17
N GLU A 4 7.27 -0.10 -24.19
CA GLU A 4 8.60 -0.69 -24.35
C GLU A 4 9.61 0.33 -24.91
N ARG A 5 10.90 -0.05 -24.94
CA ARG A 5 11.97 0.81 -25.48
C ARG A 5 11.84 1.10 -26.98
N ASP A 6 11.16 0.23 -27.72
CA ASP A 6 10.90 0.39 -29.17
C ASP A 6 9.67 1.28 -29.47
N GLY A 7 9.01 1.78 -28.43
CA GLY A 7 7.82 2.61 -28.52
C GLY A 7 6.50 1.84 -28.62
N SER A 8 6.53 0.50 -28.65
CA SER A 8 5.32 -0.33 -28.64
C SER A 8 4.58 -0.23 -27.30
N HIS A 9 3.25 -0.24 -27.35
CA HIS A 9 2.40 -0.20 -26.16
C HIS A 9 1.79 -1.56 -25.91
N VAL A 10 1.81 -1.98 -24.64
CA VAL A 10 1.22 -3.25 -24.22
C VAL A 10 0.14 -2.98 -23.18
N GLU A 11 -1.01 -3.65 -23.33
CA GLU A 11 -2.04 -3.67 -22.29
C GLU A 11 -1.71 -4.78 -21.29
N VAL A 12 -1.36 -4.37 -20.07
CA VAL A 12 -1.10 -5.26 -18.95
C VAL A 12 -1.59 -4.63 -17.65
N GLU A 13 -1.99 -5.48 -16.71
CA GLU A 13 -2.32 -5.13 -15.33
C GLU A 13 -1.28 -5.76 -14.39
N PRO A 14 -0.10 -5.11 -14.21
CA PRO A 14 0.93 -5.64 -13.33
C PRO A 14 0.58 -5.44 -11.86
N LEU A 15 1.25 -6.19 -10.99
CA LEU A 15 1.25 -5.87 -9.57
C LEU A 15 2.02 -4.56 -9.36
N CYS A 16 1.41 -3.63 -8.63
CA CYS A 16 1.96 -2.30 -8.40
C CYS A 16 2.41 -2.10 -6.95
N VAL A 17 3.58 -1.50 -6.77
CA VAL A 17 3.99 -0.93 -5.48
C VAL A 17 3.53 0.52 -5.44
N LEU A 18 2.54 0.79 -4.58
CA LEU A 18 1.90 2.11 -4.47
C LEU A 18 2.49 2.95 -3.34
N ASP A 19 2.78 2.32 -2.20
CA ASP A 19 3.43 2.97 -1.07
C ASP A 19 4.37 1.98 -0.38
N PHE A 20 5.47 2.49 0.15
CA PHE A 20 6.44 1.71 0.89
C PHE A 20 7.15 2.58 1.93
N TYR A 21 6.80 2.35 3.19
CA TYR A 21 7.31 3.12 4.30
C TYR A 21 7.87 2.21 5.41
N ILE A 22 9.01 2.63 5.94
CA ILE A 22 9.60 2.07 7.16
C ILE A 22 9.91 3.26 8.06
N HIS A 23 9.43 3.21 9.30
CA HIS A 23 9.69 4.23 10.30
C HIS A 23 11.19 4.53 10.41
N GLU A 24 11.55 5.81 10.52
CA GLU A 24 12.92 6.32 10.35
C GLU A 24 13.89 5.64 11.32
N SER A 25 13.47 5.41 12.56
CA SER A 25 14.29 4.71 13.59
C SER A 25 14.61 3.25 13.26
N GLN A 26 13.91 2.67 12.28
CA GLN A 26 14.03 1.28 11.88
C GLN A 26 14.58 1.12 10.45
N GLN A 27 14.84 2.22 9.74
CA GLN A 27 15.43 2.18 8.40
C GLN A 27 16.83 1.55 8.45
N ARG A 28 17.22 0.91 7.35
CA ARG A 28 18.54 0.23 7.18
C ARG A 28 18.80 -0.97 8.12
N ARG A 29 17.80 -1.44 8.87
CA ARG A 29 17.88 -2.68 9.68
C ARG A 29 17.48 -3.97 8.95
N GLY A 30 17.13 -3.89 7.66
CA GLY A 30 16.71 -5.04 6.85
C GLY A 30 15.21 -5.30 6.82
N LEU A 31 14.41 -4.64 7.67
CA LEU A 31 12.94 -4.82 7.73
C LEU A 31 12.25 -4.59 6.37
N GLY A 32 12.68 -3.56 5.63
CA GLY A 32 12.13 -3.30 4.31
C GLY A 32 12.34 -4.47 3.34
N ARG A 33 13.49 -5.15 3.42
CA ARG A 33 13.78 -6.32 2.59
C ARG A 33 12.88 -7.49 2.97
N GLU A 34 12.69 -7.72 4.26
CA GLU A 34 11.83 -8.79 4.77
C GLU A 34 10.38 -8.58 4.32
N LEU A 35 9.82 -7.39 4.56
CA LEU A 35 8.47 -7.03 4.12
C LEU A 35 8.28 -7.20 2.62
N PHE A 36 9.23 -6.70 1.83
CA PHE A 36 9.14 -6.80 0.37
C PHE A 36 9.27 -8.26 -0.11
N ARG A 37 10.12 -9.07 0.51
CA ARG A 37 10.26 -10.49 0.17
C ARG A 37 8.97 -11.26 0.48
N GLU A 38 8.35 -11.02 1.64
CA GLU A 38 7.09 -11.65 2.00
C GLU A 38 5.96 -11.27 1.01
N MET A 39 5.90 -9.99 0.61
CA MET A 39 4.96 -9.51 -0.41
C MET A 39 5.18 -10.24 -1.76
N LEU A 40 6.41 -10.34 -2.23
CA LEU A 40 6.74 -11.07 -3.48
C LEU A 40 6.35 -12.56 -3.42
N GLN A 41 6.60 -13.23 -2.28
CA GLN A 41 6.28 -14.65 -2.11
C GLN A 41 4.77 -14.91 -2.09
N ARG A 42 4.01 -14.05 -1.40
CA ARG A 42 2.54 -14.16 -1.32
C ARG A 42 1.89 -13.90 -2.68
N GLU A 43 2.37 -12.89 -3.39
CA GLU A 43 1.83 -12.56 -4.71
C GLU A 43 2.35 -13.48 -5.82
N ARG A 44 3.46 -14.20 -5.56
CA ARG A 44 4.13 -15.09 -6.52
C ARG A 44 4.60 -14.35 -7.77
N VAL A 45 5.14 -13.15 -7.55
CA VAL A 45 5.61 -12.25 -8.61
C VAL A 45 7.12 -12.10 -8.49
N GLN A 46 7.80 -12.08 -9.64
CA GLN A 46 9.23 -11.76 -9.68
C GLN A 46 9.41 -10.22 -9.60
N PRO A 47 10.46 -9.70 -8.93
CA PRO A 47 10.67 -8.26 -8.76
C PRO A 47 10.63 -7.46 -10.06
N GLU A 48 11.14 -8.02 -11.16
CA GLU A 48 11.22 -7.40 -12.49
C GLU A 48 9.84 -7.18 -13.12
N LYS A 49 8.80 -7.88 -12.64
CA LYS A 49 7.42 -7.79 -13.12
C LYS A 49 6.58 -6.76 -12.37
N LEU A 50 7.17 -6.05 -11.41
CA LEU A 50 6.49 -4.99 -10.66
C LEU A 50 6.50 -3.67 -11.43
N ALA A 51 5.42 -2.93 -11.29
CA ALA A 51 5.39 -1.51 -11.60
C ALA A 51 5.43 -0.70 -10.29
N VAL A 52 6.20 0.38 -10.23
CA VAL A 52 6.35 1.20 -9.02
C VAL A 52 5.87 2.62 -9.31
N ASP A 53 4.89 3.10 -8.53
CA ASP A 53 4.40 4.48 -8.67
C ASP A 53 5.34 5.46 -7.96
N ARG A 54 5.84 6.47 -8.69
CA ARG A 54 6.68 7.56 -8.16
C ARG A 54 7.75 7.11 -7.15
N PRO A 55 8.66 6.20 -7.53
CA PRO A 55 9.65 5.68 -6.59
C PRO A 55 10.57 6.79 -6.06
N SER A 56 10.75 6.84 -4.75
CA SER A 56 11.78 7.70 -4.13
C SER A 56 13.18 7.18 -4.43
N GLU A 57 14.20 8.05 -4.34
CA GLU A 57 15.60 7.65 -4.51
C GLU A 57 16.02 6.53 -3.53
N LYS A 58 15.50 6.57 -2.30
CA LYS A 58 15.72 5.53 -1.28
C LYS A 58 15.16 4.18 -1.75
N LEU A 59 13.97 4.18 -2.37
CA LEU A 59 13.35 2.97 -2.90
C LEU A 59 14.12 2.44 -4.12
N LEU A 60 14.54 3.31 -5.05
CA LEU A 60 15.36 2.90 -6.19
C LEU A 60 16.69 2.26 -5.73
N ALA A 61 17.38 2.87 -4.77
CA ALA A 61 18.61 2.32 -4.21
C ALA A 61 18.37 0.97 -3.50
N PHE A 62 17.23 0.83 -2.81
CA PHE A 62 16.82 -0.42 -2.16
C PHE A 62 16.57 -1.53 -3.20
N LEU A 63 15.82 -1.25 -4.26
CA LEU A 63 15.49 -2.21 -5.32
C LEU A 63 16.75 -2.68 -6.05
N ARG A 64 17.65 -1.75 -6.38
CA ARG A 64 18.96 -2.06 -6.95
C ARG A 64 19.78 -2.99 -6.05
N LYS A 65 19.91 -2.65 -4.76
CA LYS A 65 20.77 -3.37 -3.81
C LYS A 65 20.26 -4.78 -3.52
N HIS A 66 18.95 -4.95 -3.37
CA HIS A 66 18.38 -6.19 -2.86
C HIS A 66 17.78 -7.11 -3.93
N PHE A 67 17.40 -6.55 -5.08
CA PHE A 67 16.72 -7.28 -6.16
C PHE A 67 17.41 -7.10 -7.52
N GLY A 68 18.55 -6.39 -7.60
CA GLY A 68 19.30 -6.24 -8.85
C GLY A 68 18.61 -5.37 -9.91
N LEU A 69 17.55 -4.64 -9.53
CA LEU A 69 16.77 -3.80 -10.45
C LEU A 69 17.51 -2.48 -10.74
N CYS A 70 18.38 -2.51 -11.76
CA CYS A 70 19.20 -1.37 -12.17
C CYS A 70 18.60 -0.57 -13.33
N ASP A 71 18.15 -1.29 -14.36
CA ASP A 71 17.77 -0.72 -15.65
C ASP A 71 16.29 -0.35 -15.65
N LEU A 72 16.01 0.88 -15.23
CA LEU A 72 14.66 1.44 -15.18
C LEU A 72 14.22 1.98 -16.55
N ILE A 73 12.93 1.83 -16.84
CA ILE A 73 12.28 2.33 -18.06
C ILE A 73 11.17 3.28 -17.59
N PRO A 74 11.43 4.60 -17.57
CA PRO A 74 10.41 5.58 -17.23
C PRO A 74 9.24 5.46 -18.19
N GLN A 75 8.03 5.57 -17.66
CA GLN A 75 6.82 5.53 -18.46
C GLN A 75 6.25 6.94 -18.60
N VAL A 76 5.36 7.13 -19.59
CA VAL A 76 4.62 8.40 -19.73
C VAL A 76 3.63 8.62 -18.58
N ASN A 77 3.22 7.54 -17.91
CA ASN A 77 2.55 7.61 -16.62
C ASN A 77 3.60 7.68 -15.49
N ASN A 78 3.21 8.07 -14.27
CA ASN A 78 4.16 8.23 -13.16
C ASN A 78 4.78 6.92 -12.64
N PHE A 79 4.61 5.82 -13.37
CA PHE A 79 5.17 4.52 -13.01
C PHE A 79 6.57 4.34 -13.59
N VAL A 80 7.34 3.54 -12.87
CA VAL A 80 8.63 3.02 -13.33
C VAL A 80 8.50 1.50 -13.41
N ILE A 81 8.94 0.94 -14.53
CA ILE A 81 9.14 -0.50 -14.72
C ILE A 81 10.62 -0.78 -14.92
N PHE A 82 11.02 -2.04 -14.83
CA PHE A 82 12.41 -2.45 -14.97
C PHE A 82 12.62 -3.36 -16.17
N GLU A 83 13.87 -3.46 -16.62
CA GLU A 83 14.26 -4.47 -17.60
C GLU A 83 13.87 -5.87 -17.10
N GLY A 84 13.40 -6.72 -18.02
CA GLY A 84 12.80 -8.01 -17.65
C GLY A 84 11.27 -7.97 -17.49
N PHE A 85 10.66 -6.79 -17.36
CA PHE A 85 9.20 -6.65 -17.20
C PHE A 85 8.42 -7.35 -18.34
N PHE A 86 8.86 -7.19 -19.58
CA PHE A 86 8.20 -7.79 -20.76
C PHE A 86 8.74 -9.18 -21.15
N SER A 87 9.83 -9.66 -20.56
CA SER A 87 10.54 -10.90 -20.96
C SER A 87 9.77 -12.20 -20.73
N THR A 88 8.55 -12.14 -20.20
CA THR A 88 7.70 -13.32 -19.97
C THR A 88 6.30 -12.91 -20.35
N ARG A 89 5.91 -13.25 -21.57
CA ARG A 89 4.56 -13.09 -22.09
C ARG A 89 3.64 -14.16 -21.49
N THR A 90 3.68 -14.34 -20.18
CA THR A 90 2.73 -15.15 -19.43
C THR A 90 1.70 -14.19 -18.90
N ALA A 91 0.54 -14.14 -19.57
CA ALA A 91 -0.63 -13.47 -19.03
C ALA A 91 -0.80 -13.91 -17.56
N PRO A 92 -0.84 -12.99 -16.57
CA PRO A 92 -1.13 -13.40 -15.22
C PRO A 92 -2.50 -14.08 -15.24
N ALA A 93 -2.59 -15.25 -14.59
CA ALA A 93 -3.89 -15.83 -14.30
C ALA A 93 -4.69 -14.77 -13.54
N ARG A 94 -5.74 -14.24 -14.17
CA ARG A 94 -6.60 -13.21 -13.61
C ARG A 94 -7.01 -13.67 -12.22
N ARG A 95 -6.44 -13.08 -11.16
CA ARG A 95 -7.07 -13.19 -9.85
C ARG A 95 -8.33 -12.35 -10.00
N PRO A 96 -9.54 -12.94 -9.86
CA PRO A 96 -10.72 -12.12 -9.78
C PRO A 96 -10.50 -11.24 -8.55
N PHE A 97 -10.50 -9.92 -8.75
CA PHE A 97 -10.85 -9.04 -7.64
C PHE A 97 -12.08 -9.62 -6.94
N PRO A 98 -12.20 -9.56 -5.61
CA PRO A 98 -13.47 -9.87 -4.97
C PRO A 98 -14.53 -9.04 -5.70
N ARG A 99 -15.46 -9.73 -6.36
CA ARG A 99 -16.49 -9.07 -7.17
C ARG A 99 -17.14 -8.00 -6.29
N PRO A 100 -17.46 -6.81 -6.82
CA PRO A 100 -18.40 -5.94 -6.15
C PRO A 100 -19.60 -6.80 -5.77
N ARG A 101 -20.04 -6.71 -4.51
CA ARG A 101 -21.27 -7.39 -4.08
C ARG A 101 -22.35 -7.02 -5.12
N PRO A 102 -23.16 -7.98 -5.59
CA PRO A 102 -24.21 -7.67 -6.57
C PRO A 102 -24.97 -6.46 -6.05
N GLU A 103 -25.08 -5.43 -6.89
CA GLU A 103 -25.71 -4.16 -6.57
C GLU A 103 -27.04 -4.45 -5.87
N GLU A 104 -27.09 -4.19 -4.56
CA GLU A 104 -28.37 -4.12 -3.89
C GLU A 104 -29.14 -2.99 -4.56
N PRO A 105 -30.41 -3.21 -4.97
CA PRO A 105 -31.22 -2.17 -5.58
C PRO A 105 -31.12 -0.92 -4.71
N ILE A 106 -30.84 0.23 -5.33
CA ILE A 106 -30.84 1.53 -4.66
C ILE A 106 -32.17 1.62 -3.90
N LYS A 107 -32.12 1.50 -2.58
CA LYS A 107 -33.30 1.67 -1.75
C LYS A 107 -33.73 3.12 -1.98
N PRO A 108 -34.96 3.38 -2.49
CA PRO A 108 -35.45 4.76 -2.49
C PRO A 108 -35.40 5.19 -1.03
N TYR A 109 -34.71 6.29 -0.74
CA TYR A 109 -34.62 6.84 0.59
C TYR A 109 -36.03 6.97 1.17
N SER A 110 -36.45 5.98 1.95
CA SER A 110 -37.71 6.01 2.64
C SER A 110 -37.48 6.93 3.82
N LEU A 111 -38.27 8.00 3.91
CA LEU A 111 -38.09 9.11 4.85
C LEU A 111 -38.11 8.70 6.33
N SER A 112 -38.33 7.42 6.63
CA SER A 112 -38.31 6.82 7.98
C SER A 112 -36.91 6.61 8.57
N GLU A 113 -35.81 6.75 7.83
CA GLU A 113 -34.44 6.60 8.38
C GLU A 113 -33.80 7.94 8.84
N ARG A 114 -34.54 9.05 8.78
CA ARG A 114 -34.04 10.38 9.23
C ARG A 114 -33.93 10.54 10.75
N ASP A 115 -34.40 9.58 11.53
CA ASP A 115 -34.37 9.67 12.99
C ASP A 115 -33.00 9.35 13.62
N PHE A 116 -32.07 8.75 12.87
CA PHE A 116 -30.70 8.48 13.35
C PHE A 116 -29.73 9.65 13.15
N LEU A 117 -30.12 10.71 12.45
CA LEU A 117 -29.31 11.93 12.24
C LEU A 117 -29.63 13.03 13.27
N ARG A 118 -29.99 12.66 14.50
CA ARG A 118 -29.96 13.61 15.61
C ARG A 118 -28.51 13.72 16.12
N GLU A 119 -27.75 14.57 15.42
CA GLU A 119 -26.63 15.37 15.93
C GLU A 119 -25.70 14.69 16.96
N GLU A 120 -24.85 13.77 16.49
CA GLU A 120 -23.56 13.55 17.14
C GLU A 120 -22.56 14.49 16.45
N PRO A 121 -22.04 15.53 17.13
CA PRO A 121 -21.08 16.45 16.51
C PRO A 121 -19.81 15.69 16.11
N GLU A 122 -19.49 15.75 14.81
CA GLU A 122 -18.31 15.09 14.24
C GLU A 122 -17.01 15.58 14.92
N PRO A 123 -16.14 14.67 15.40
CA PRO A 123 -14.81 15.08 15.79
C PRO A 123 -13.99 15.39 14.52
N PRO A 124 -13.31 16.54 14.44
CA PRO A 124 -12.54 16.86 13.23
C PRO A 124 -11.20 16.11 13.17
N TRP A 125 -10.87 15.64 11.97
CA TRP A 125 -9.60 15.00 11.62
C TRP A 125 -8.47 16.02 11.33
N PRO A 126 -7.17 15.72 11.57
CA PRO A 126 -6.62 14.62 12.35
C PRO A 126 -6.13 15.15 13.72
N PHE A 127 -6.91 14.85 14.75
CA PHE A 127 -6.74 15.28 16.15
C PHE A 127 -7.00 16.77 16.39
N ASN A 128 -7.88 17.10 17.34
CA ASN A 128 -8.06 18.45 17.85
C ASN A 128 -6.79 18.91 18.59
N LEU A 129 -5.76 19.28 17.82
CA LEU A 129 -4.50 19.87 18.29
C LEU A 129 -4.67 21.38 18.24
N SER A 130 -5.12 21.94 19.36
CA SER A 130 -4.49 23.08 20.05
C SER A 130 -5.54 23.90 20.79
N ARG A 131 -5.63 23.71 22.10
CA ARG A 131 -5.63 24.79 23.11
C ARG A 131 -5.75 24.18 24.52
N GLY A 132 -4.61 23.97 25.17
CA GLY A 132 -4.53 23.75 26.63
C GLY A 132 -3.56 22.67 27.08
N SER A 133 -2.34 23.08 27.45
CA SER A 133 -1.33 22.40 28.29
C SER A 133 -1.87 21.59 29.50
N PRO A 134 -1.02 20.92 30.32
CA PRO A 134 0.21 20.13 30.13
C PRO A 134 0.05 18.73 30.82
N VAL A 135 1.13 18.07 31.27
CA VAL A 135 1.19 16.84 32.12
C VAL A 135 1.31 15.54 31.32
N ARG A 136 2.56 15.12 31.00
CA ARG A 136 3.39 14.24 31.86
C ARG A 136 2.79 12.85 32.04
N GLY A 137 3.24 11.96 31.17
CA GLY A 137 3.84 10.71 31.63
C GLY A 137 2.93 9.49 31.73
N SER A 138 3.63 8.37 31.59
CA SER A 138 3.23 7.03 32.00
C SER A 138 2.38 6.25 30.99
N LEU A 139 3.11 5.61 30.08
CA LEU A 139 2.96 4.17 29.83
C LEU A 139 2.52 3.48 31.14
N ARG A 140 1.39 2.76 31.10
CA ARG A 140 1.02 1.84 32.17
C ARG A 140 0.98 0.40 31.65
N PRO A 141 1.41 -0.56 32.50
CA PRO A 141 2.04 -1.79 32.07
C PRO A 141 1.05 -2.95 32.02
N PHE A 142 1.51 -4.04 31.40
CA PHE A 142 0.91 -5.36 31.38
C PHE A 142 0.33 -5.79 32.74
N LEU A 143 -0.91 -6.27 32.71
CA LEU A 143 -1.64 -6.79 33.87
C LEU A 143 -0.93 -8.03 34.46
N LEU A 144 -0.44 -7.91 35.70
CA LEU A 144 -0.11 -9.06 36.54
C LEU A 144 -1.32 -9.42 37.39
N ARG A 145 -1.75 -10.67 37.27
CA ARG A 145 -2.84 -11.33 37.99
C ARG A 145 -2.57 -11.26 39.51
N ARG A 146 -3.51 -10.71 40.29
CA ARG A 146 -3.49 -10.75 41.77
C ARG A 146 -4.11 -12.06 42.25
N GLU A 147 -3.37 -12.81 43.07
CA GLU A 147 -3.95 -13.69 44.08
C GLU A 147 -4.03 -12.94 45.42
N THR A 148 -5.09 -13.20 46.18
CA THR A 148 -5.21 -13.12 47.65
C THR A 148 -6.60 -13.63 48.06
N PRO A 149 -6.85 -13.94 49.35
CA PRO A 149 -5.92 -14.15 50.46
C PRO A 149 -5.89 -15.60 50.97
#